data_AF-A0A966WQE6-F1
#
_entry.id   AF-A0A966WQE6-F1
#
_cell.length_a   1.000
_cell.length_b   1.000
_cell.length_c   1.000
_cell.angle_alpha   90.00
_cell.angle_beta   90.00
_cell.angle_gamma   90.00
#
_symmetry.space_group_name_H-M   'P 1'
#
loop_
_entity.id
_entity.type
_entity.pdbx_description
1 polymer ?
#
loop_
_entity_poly.entity_id
_entity_poly.type
_entity_poly.pdbx_seq_one_letter_code
_entity_poly.pdbx_strand_id
1 'polypeptide(L)'
;LADPDAFAMARRFAGLRGYGTALDDLDAGLLPMLRGDNFGLGKLKLRFSAALLALDSPGRAALEATLPAERDRVVLTGADEPIAIGWGWERGITRFQGRVIEQLLTPP
;
A
#
# COMPACT_ATOMS: atom_id res chain seq x y z
N LEU A 1 22.37 0.02 10.03
CA LEU A 1 22.54 1.04 8.96
C LEU A 1 21.81 0.54 7.72
N ALA A 2 21.23 1.41 6.90
CA ALA A 2 20.64 0.99 5.62
C ALA A 2 21.75 0.65 4.61
N ASP A 3 21.55 -0.41 3.81
CA ASP A 3 22.45 -0.84 2.72
C ASP A 3 21.69 -0.87 1.39
N PRO A 4 21.79 0.20 0.57
CA PRO A 4 21.09 0.30 -0.70
C PRO A 4 21.51 -0.76 -1.73
N ASP A 5 22.78 -1.17 -1.72
CA ASP A 5 23.32 -2.12 -2.69
C ASP A 5 22.82 -3.54 -2.39
N ALA A 6 22.83 -3.93 -1.12
CA ALA A 6 22.25 -5.19 -0.68
C ALA A 6 20.74 -5.26 -1.00
N PHE A 7 20.01 -4.15 -0.79
CA PHE A 7 18.59 -4.06 -1.16
C PHE A 7 18.37 -4.23 -2.68
N ALA A 8 19.13 -3.50 -3.51
CA ALA A 8 19.03 -3.60 -4.97
C ALA A 8 19.35 -5.02 -5.47
N MET A 9 20.37 -5.65 -4.91
CA MET A 9 20.74 -7.03 -5.20
C MET A 9 19.62 -8.01 -4.83
N ALA A 10 19.09 -7.92 -3.61
CA ALA A 10 18.00 -8.78 -3.14
C ALA A 10 16.74 -8.64 -4.01
N ARG A 11 16.34 -7.41 -4.34
CA ARG A 11 15.20 -7.13 -5.24
C ARG A 11 15.40 -7.76 -6.62
N ARG A 12 16.60 -7.63 -7.19
CA ARG A 12 16.94 -8.25 -8.49
C ARG A 12 16.85 -9.77 -8.42
N PHE A 13 17.38 -10.40 -7.37
CA PHE A 13 17.31 -11.85 -7.19
C PHE A 13 15.88 -12.36 -6.98
N ALA A 14 15.03 -11.60 -6.29
CA ALA A 14 13.61 -11.91 -6.16
C ALA A 14 12.92 -11.91 -7.54
N GLY A 15 13.16 -10.87 -8.34
CA GLY A 15 12.63 -10.76 -9.70
C GLY A 15 13.10 -11.89 -10.63
N LEU A 16 14.38 -12.27 -10.59
CA LEU A 16 14.93 -13.39 -11.36
C LEU A 16 14.27 -14.74 -11.04
N ARG A 17 13.67 -14.88 -9.85
CA ARG A 17 12.94 -16.07 -9.42
C ARG A 17 11.42 -15.96 -9.61
N GLY A 18 10.94 -14.88 -10.23
CA GLY A 18 9.52 -14.64 -10.46
C GLY A 18 8.74 -14.18 -9.22
N TYR A 19 9.40 -13.80 -8.13
CA TYR A 19 8.72 -13.28 -6.95
C TYR A 19 8.26 -11.84 -7.15
N GLY A 20 7.04 -11.54 -6.71
CA GLY A 20 6.56 -10.17 -6.52
C GLY A 20 7.18 -9.54 -5.28
N THR A 21 7.42 -8.23 -5.33
CA THR A 21 7.94 -7.45 -4.19
C THR A 21 6.93 -6.40 -3.76
N ALA A 22 6.92 -6.08 -2.46
CA ALA A 22 6.05 -5.06 -1.90
C ALA A 22 6.83 -4.18 -0.92
N LEU A 23 6.52 -2.89 -0.88
CA LEU A 23 6.88 -2.03 0.25
C LEU A 23 5.81 -2.21 1.32
N ASP A 24 6.23 -2.62 2.52
CA ASP A 24 5.31 -2.91 3.63
C ASP A 24 5.28 -1.79 4.69
N ASP A 25 4.24 -1.81 5.51
CA ASP A 25 4.01 -0.96 6.68
C ASP A 25 4.05 0.55 6.40
N LEU A 26 3.59 0.96 5.22
CA LEU A 26 3.49 2.36 4.86
C LEU A 26 2.25 2.99 5.50
N ASP A 27 2.40 4.16 6.10
CA ASP A 27 1.27 5.01 6.51
C ASP A 27 1.25 6.36 5.79
N ALA A 28 0.23 7.15 6.12
CA ALA A 28 0.02 8.50 5.60
C ALA A 28 1.24 9.40 5.76
N GLY A 29 2.03 9.24 6.84
CA GLY A 29 3.18 10.09 7.11
C GLY A 29 4.39 9.78 6.23
N LEU A 30 4.53 8.52 5.79
CA LEU A 30 5.63 8.07 4.94
C LEU A 30 5.37 8.24 3.45
N LEU A 31 4.11 8.40 3.05
CA LEU A 31 3.71 8.58 1.64
C LEU A 31 4.49 9.70 0.94
N PRO A 32 4.64 10.92 1.49
CA PRO A 32 5.40 11.98 0.84
C PRO A 32 6.88 11.66 0.59
N MET A 33 7.43 10.65 1.27
CA MET A 33 8.82 10.22 1.08
C MET A 33 9.00 9.25 -0.09
N LEU A 34 7.89 8.75 -0.66
CA LEU A 34 7.94 7.85 -1.79
C LEU A 34 8.29 8.58 -3.08
N ARG A 35 9.09 7.91 -3.90
CA ARG A 35 9.35 8.30 -5.28
C ARG A 35 8.38 7.58 -6.21
N GLY A 36 8.07 8.17 -7.35
CA GLY A 36 7.06 7.65 -8.30
C GLY A 36 7.32 6.23 -8.81
N ASP A 37 8.55 5.71 -8.74
CA ASP A 37 8.89 4.32 -9.11
C ASP A 37 8.84 3.34 -7.93
N ASN A 38 8.53 3.80 -6.70
CA ASN A 38 8.52 3.03 -5.46
C ASN A 38 9.80 2.20 -5.26
N PHE A 39 10.97 2.77 -5.58
CA PHE A 39 12.26 2.06 -5.50
C PHE A 39 12.31 0.79 -6.39
N GLY A 40 11.45 0.74 -7.41
CA GLY A 40 11.25 -0.40 -8.30
C GLY A 40 10.54 -1.60 -7.65
N LEU A 41 9.79 -1.39 -6.57
CA LEU A 41 8.95 -2.42 -5.94
C LEU A 41 7.61 -2.57 -6.67
N GLY A 42 7.12 -3.81 -6.73
CA GLY A 42 5.90 -4.14 -7.48
C GLY A 42 4.62 -3.64 -6.85
N LYS A 43 4.50 -3.75 -5.52
CA LYS A 43 3.32 -3.36 -4.74
C LYS A 43 3.66 -2.42 -3.61
N LEU A 44 2.63 -1.74 -3.11
CA LEU A 44 2.67 -0.87 -1.94
C LEU A 44 1.58 -1.32 -0.98
N LYS A 45 1.92 -1.55 0.29
CA LYS A 45 0.97 -1.89 1.34
C LYS A 45 0.73 -0.65 2.19
N LEU A 46 -0.40 0.02 1.95
CA LEU A 46 -0.82 1.20 2.68
C LEU A 46 -1.67 0.77 3.87
N ARG A 47 -1.26 1.14 5.08
CA ARG A 47 -2.00 0.91 6.32
C ARG A 47 -3.14 1.90 6.45
N PHE A 48 -4.36 1.37 6.46
CA PHE A 48 -5.53 2.13 6.81
C PHE A 48 -5.44 2.63 8.26
N SER A 49 -5.83 3.89 8.48
CA SER A 49 -5.87 4.50 9.81
C SER A 49 -6.80 5.71 9.82
N ALA A 50 -7.24 6.13 11.01
CA ALA A 50 -8.04 7.35 11.17
C ALA A 50 -7.34 8.60 10.60
N ALA A 51 -6.01 8.62 10.56
CA ALA A 51 -5.24 9.72 9.98
C ALA A 51 -5.55 9.93 8.49
N LEU A 52 -5.84 8.86 7.73
CA LEU A 52 -6.23 8.97 6.31
C LEU A 52 -7.62 9.59 6.14
N LEU A 53 -8.52 9.39 7.11
CA LEU A 53 -9.86 10.00 7.12
C LEU A 53 -9.80 11.47 7.52
N ALA A 54 -8.86 11.82 8.39
CA ALA A 54 -8.70 13.18 8.92
C ALA A 54 -7.92 14.12 7.99
N LEU A 55 -7.44 13.65 6.83
CA LEU A 55 -6.73 14.50 5.87
C LEU A 55 -7.63 15.63 5.36
N ASP A 56 -7.11 16.85 5.42
CA ASP A 56 -7.72 18.02 4.82
C ASP A 56 -7.64 17.95 3.27
N SER A 57 -8.20 18.94 2.57
CA SER A 57 -8.20 18.93 1.10
C SER A 57 -6.79 18.90 0.49
N PRO A 58 -5.80 19.71 0.97
CA PRO A 58 -4.41 19.59 0.53
C PRO A 58 -3.79 18.21 0.81
N GLY A 59 -3.98 17.66 2.02
CA GLY A 59 -3.45 16.35 2.38
C GLY A 59 -4.03 15.23 1.52
N ARG A 60 -5.33 15.30 1.20
CA ARG A 60 -5.98 14.37 0.27
C ARG A 60 -5.39 14.47 -1.13
N ALA A 61 -5.18 15.67 -1.66
CA ALA A 61 -4.58 15.86 -2.98
C ALA A 61 -3.13 15.32 -3.04
N ALA A 62 -2.33 15.57 -1.99
CA ALA A 62 -0.97 15.06 -1.89
C ALA A 62 -0.92 13.53 -1.80
N LEU A 63 -1.82 12.93 -1.02
CA LEU A 63 -2.00 11.49 -0.97
C LEU A 63 -2.30 10.93 -2.37
N GLU A 64 -3.29 11.48 -3.06
CA GLU A 64 -3.67 10.99 -4.39
C GLU A 64 -2.56 11.13 -5.43
N ALA A 65 -1.74 12.18 -5.34
CA ALA A 65 -0.59 12.37 -6.21
C ALA A 65 0.56 11.38 -5.92
N THR A 66 0.63 10.86 -4.70
CA THR A 66 1.65 9.88 -4.29
C THR A 66 1.26 8.46 -4.67
N LEU A 67 -0.03 8.15 -4.64
CA LEU A 67 -0.51 6.82 -4.93
C LEU A 67 -0.23 6.45 -6.40
N PRO A 68 0.17 5.19 -6.69
CA PRO A 68 0.37 4.73 -8.06
C PRO A 68 -0.88 4.95 -8.92
N ALA A 69 -0.69 5.34 -10.18
CA ALA A 69 -1.79 5.43 -11.14
C ALA A 69 -2.53 4.09 -11.29
N GLU A 70 -1.78 2.99 -11.35
CA GLU A 70 -2.31 1.62 -11.30
C GLU A 70 -2.67 1.23 -9.86
N ARG A 71 -3.92 1.46 -9.47
CA ARG A 71 -4.40 1.23 -8.09
C ARG A 71 -4.36 -0.23 -7.66
N ASP A 72 -4.28 -1.16 -8.60
CA ASP A 72 -4.10 -2.59 -8.37
C ASP A 72 -2.76 -2.95 -7.71
N ARG A 73 -1.79 -2.02 -7.75
CA ARG A 73 -0.49 -2.13 -7.07
C ARG A 73 -0.56 -1.75 -5.60
N VAL A 74 -1.66 -1.15 -5.15
CA VAL A 74 -1.88 -0.81 -3.74
C VAL A 74 -2.67 -1.93 -3.07
N VAL A 75 -2.19 -2.36 -1.91
CA VAL A 75 -2.92 -3.23 -0.99
C VAL A 75 -3.25 -2.38 0.24
N LEU A 76 -4.53 -2.19 0.53
CA LEU A 76 -4.95 -1.52 1.75
C LEU A 76 -4.92 -2.52 2.90
N THR A 77 -3.96 -2.37 3.82
CA THR A 77 -3.86 -3.18 5.03
C THR A 77 -4.60 -2.53 6.19
N GLY A 78 -4.87 -3.27 7.26
CA GLY A 78 -5.70 -2.77 8.37
C GLY A 78 -7.17 -2.60 7.96
N ALA A 79 -7.62 -3.35 6.96
CA ALA A 79 -9.01 -3.39 6.52
C ALA A 79 -9.88 -4.20 7.51
N ASP A 80 -9.96 -3.70 8.73
CA ASP A 80 -10.56 -4.37 9.88
C ASP A 80 -12.03 -3.99 10.10
N GLU A 81 -12.46 -2.91 9.46
CA GLU A 81 -13.81 -2.38 9.53
C GLU A 81 -14.32 -2.01 8.12
N PRO A 82 -15.64 -2.06 7.85
CA PRO A 82 -16.19 -1.75 6.53
C PRO A 82 -15.82 -0.37 5.99
N ILE A 83 -15.58 0.61 6.87
CA ILE A 83 -15.14 1.95 6.49
C ILE A 83 -13.82 1.94 5.73
N ALA A 84 -12.90 1.02 6.06
CA ALA A 84 -11.63 0.87 5.34
C ALA A 84 -11.86 0.39 3.91
N ILE A 85 -12.81 -0.54 3.71
CA ILE A 85 -13.17 -1.06 2.38
C ILE A 85 -13.77 0.06 1.53
N GLY A 86 -14.75 0.79 2.07
CA GLY A 86 -15.39 1.92 1.39
C GLY A 86 -14.36 2.98 0.97
N TRP A 87 -13.49 3.38 1.91
CA TRP A 87 -12.43 4.36 1.63
C TRP A 87 -11.49 3.91 0.51
N GLY A 88 -11.14 2.63 0.46
CA GLY A 88 -10.29 2.07 -0.60
C GLY A 88 -10.98 2.03 -1.96
N TRP A 89 -12.23 1.59 -2.02
CA TRP A 89 -13.00 1.54 -3.26
C TRP A 89 -13.23 2.90 -3.89
N GLU A 90 -13.50 3.93 -3.10
CA GLU A 90 -13.60 5.32 -3.58
C GLU A 90 -12.34 5.80 -4.32
N ARG A 91 -11.20 5.15 -4.06
CA ARG A 91 -9.88 5.46 -4.64
C ARG A 91 -9.41 4.44 -5.68
N GLY A 92 -10.31 3.54 -6.09
CA GLY A 92 -10.01 2.48 -7.05
C GLY A 92 -9.12 1.36 -6.51
N ILE A 93 -8.88 1.30 -5.19
CA ILE A 93 -8.09 0.22 -4.59
C ILE A 93 -8.98 -1.03 -4.50
N THR A 94 -8.49 -2.13 -5.06
CA THR A 94 -9.24 -3.40 -5.18
C THR A 94 -8.67 -4.53 -4.33
N ARG A 95 -7.51 -4.32 -3.67
CA ARG A 95 -6.84 -5.32 -2.83
C ARG A 95 -6.82 -4.88 -1.38
N PHE A 96 -7.25 -5.78 -0.50
CA PHE A 96 -7.43 -5.50 0.92
C PHE A 96 -6.82 -6.61 1.77
N GLN A 97 -6.33 -6.26 2.95
CA GLN A 97 -5.85 -7.18 3.96
C GLN A 97 -6.32 -6.70 5.34
N GLY A 98 -7.02 -7.56 6.08
CA GLY A 98 -7.52 -7.26 7.42
C GLY A 98 -8.70 -8.15 7.80
N ARG A 99 -9.22 -7.95 9.02
CA ARG A 99 -10.24 -8.83 9.62
C ARG A 99 -11.50 -8.97 8.78
N VAL A 100 -11.94 -7.91 8.10
CA VAL A 100 -13.13 -7.98 7.21
C VAL A 100 -12.92 -9.00 6.10
N ILE A 101 -11.72 -9.02 5.49
CA ILE A 101 -11.41 -9.94 4.40
C ILE A 101 -11.23 -11.36 4.92
N GLU A 102 -10.59 -11.52 6.08
CA GLU A 102 -10.38 -12.83 6.71
C GLU A 102 -11.71 -13.51 7.07
N GLN A 103 -12.69 -12.75 7.55
CA GLN A 103 -14.04 -13.25 7.84
C GLN A 103 -14.77 -13.72 6.58
N LEU A 104 -14.59 -13.04 5.44
CA LEU A 104 -15.18 -13.44 4.16
C LEU A 104 -14.56 -14.71 3.58
N LEU A 105 -13.30 -15.00 3.93
CA LEU A 105 -12.57 -16.17 3.45
C LEU A 105 -12.70 -17.39 4.37
N THR A 106 -13.22 -17.20 5.58
CA THR A 106 -13.44 -18.29 6.52
C THR A 106 -14.72 -19.04 6.12
N PRO A 107 -14.65 -20.33 5.73
CA PRO A 107 -15.85 -21.11 5.45
C PRO A 107 -16.71 -21.25 6.73
N PRO A 108 -18.05 -21.38 6.58
CA PRO A 108 -18.98 -21.51 7.71
C PRO A 108 -18.76 -22.79 8.53
#